data_AF-A0A1B1N8J3-F1
#
_entry.id   AF-A0A1B1N8J3-F1
#
_cell.length_a   1.000
_cell.length_b   1.000
_cell.length_c   1.000
_cell.angle_alpha   90.00
_cell.angle_beta   90.00
_cell.angle_gamma   90.00
#
_symmetry.space_group_name_H-M   'P 1'
#
loop_
_entity.id
_entity.type
_entity.pdbx_description
1 polymer ?
#
loop_
_entity_poly.entity_id
_entity_poly.type
_entity_poly.pdbx_seq_one_letter_code
_entity_poly.pdbx_strand_id
1 'polypeptide(L)'
;MDRNFLDLLQELRVLQTGTQILAGFLLTLPFQARFTDLEAYQRGLFLLAVALAVATTAVLVAPVSAHRVLFRHHLKEQLVVVSHRLTRVGLVLLGLTMATVLCLIVSVVLDDTAGVVAAVVAVVVFGGVWGAVPYAVRRAAERGA
;
A
#
# COMPACT_ATOMS: atom_id res chain seq x y z
N MET A 1 5.19 5.14 -26.28
CA MET A 1 4.32 5.26 -25.09
C MET A 1 4.16 3.93 -24.36
N ASP A 2 4.18 2.78 -25.04
CA ASP A 2 4.05 1.48 -24.38
C ASP A 2 5.22 1.15 -23.43
N ARG A 3 6.43 1.68 -23.69
CA ARG A 3 7.60 1.48 -22.80
C ARG A 3 7.40 2.09 -21.40
N ASN A 4 6.93 3.34 -21.31
CA ASN A 4 6.65 3.99 -20.01
C ASN A 4 5.53 3.26 -19.23
N PHE A 5 4.56 2.68 -19.95
CA PHE A 5 3.52 1.87 -19.32
C PHE A 5 4.04 0.51 -18.84
N LEU A 6 4.93 -0.14 -19.62
CA LEU A 6 5.60 -1.37 -19.21
C LEU A 6 6.50 -1.15 -17.98
N ASP A 7 7.24 -0.04 -17.92
CA ASP A 7 8.06 0.35 -16.77
C ASP A 7 7.18 0.54 -15.51
N LEU A 8 6.06 1.26 -15.65
CA LEU A 8 5.07 1.43 -14.57
C LEU A 8 4.45 0.09 -14.12
N LEU A 9 4.14 -0.82 -15.05
CA LEU A 9 3.63 -2.15 -14.70
C LEU A 9 4.68 -2.99 -13.96
N GLN A 10 5.96 -2.83 -14.28
CA GLN A 10 7.04 -3.50 -13.57
C GLN A 10 7.17 -2.97 -12.14
N GLU A 11 7.13 -1.65 -11.96
CA GLU A 11 7.11 -1.01 -10.63
C GLU A 11 5.91 -1.49 -9.80
N LEU A 12 4.71 -1.52 -10.41
CA LEU A 12 3.50 -2.02 -9.75
C LEU A 12 3.61 -3.50 -9.37
N ARG A 13 4.26 -4.33 -10.19
CA ARG A 13 4.46 -5.75 -9.89
C ARG A 13 5.36 -5.97 -8.67
N VAL A 14 6.40 -5.15 -8.52
CA VAL A 14 7.26 -5.16 -7.33
C VAL A 14 6.44 -4.84 -6.08
N LEU A 15 5.62 -3.78 -6.13
CA LEU A 15 4.74 -3.38 -5.02
C LEU A 15 3.68 -4.46 -4.71
N GLN A 16 3.09 -5.05 -5.75
CA GLN A 16 2.05 -6.06 -5.63
C GLN A 16 2.55 -7.32 -4.90
N THR A 17 3.80 -7.74 -5.15
CA THR A 17 4.39 -8.91 -4.51
C THR A 17 4.47 -8.72 -2.99
N GLY A 18 4.87 -7.53 -2.53
CA GLY A 18 4.92 -7.18 -1.10
C GLY A 18 3.53 -7.27 -0.44
N THR A 19 2.50 -6.73 -1.09
CA THR A 19 1.11 -6.82 -0.59
C THR A 19 0.57 -8.24 -0.55
N GLN A 20 0.90 -9.07 -1.53
CA GLN A 20 0.41 -10.45 -1.60
C GLN A 20 0.98 -11.32 -0.48
N ILE A 21 2.27 -11.16 -0.17
CA ILE A 21 2.91 -11.86 0.95
C ILE A 21 2.25 -11.46 2.27
N LEU A 22 2.07 -10.16 2.50
CA LEU A 22 1.40 -9.65 3.70
C LEU A 22 -0.02 -10.18 3.83
N ALA A 23 -0.80 -10.14 2.75
CA ALA A 23 -2.16 -10.66 2.73
C ALA A 23 -2.19 -12.16 3.05
N GLY A 24 -1.25 -12.94 2.49
CA GLY A 24 -1.10 -14.37 2.81
C GLY A 24 -0.84 -14.60 4.29
N PHE A 25 0.06 -13.83 4.91
CA PHE A 25 0.30 -13.92 6.34
C PHE A 25 -0.95 -13.58 7.16
N LEU A 26 -1.63 -12.48 6.83
CA LEU A 26 -2.87 -12.09 7.50
C LEU A 26 -3.95 -13.18 7.40
N LEU A 27 -4.11 -13.83 6.25
CA LEU A 27 -5.11 -14.90 6.08
C LEU A 27 -4.84 -16.15 6.92
N THR A 28 -3.60 -16.37 7.34
CA THR A 28 -3.25 -17.51 8.20
C THR A 28 -3.43 -17.24 9.69
N LEU A 29 -3.39 -15.97 10.12
CA LEU A 29 -3.49 -15.59 11.54
C LEU A 29 -4.74 -16.13 12.25
N PRO A 30 -5.96 -16.12 11.66
CA PRO A 30 -7.17 -16.64 12.31
C PRO A 30 -7.12 -18.11 12.70
N PHE A 31 -6.25 -18.89 12.03
CA PHE A 31 -6.10 -20.32 12.25
C PHE A 31 -4.97 -20.66 13.22
N GLN A 32 -4.23 -19.66 13.69
CA GLN A 32 -3.19 -19.83 14.71
C GLN A 32 -3.85 -19.99 16.08
N ALA A 33 -3.33 -20.91 16.91
CA ALA A 33 -3.88 -21.18 18.24
C ALA A 33 -4.01 -19.92 19.12
N ARG A 34 -3.10 -18.96 18.95
CA ARG A 34 -3.04 -17.72 19.73
C ARG A 34 -4.06 -16.66 19.27
N PHE A 35 -4.78 -16.87 18.17
CA PHE A 35 -5.76 -15.91 17.67
C PHE A 35 -6.96 -15.76 18.61
N THR A 36 -7.34 -16.84 19.32
CA THR A 36 -8.43 -16.79 20.31
C THR A 36 -8.08 -15.94 21.52
N ASP A 37 -6.79 -15.74 21.78
CA ASP A 37 -6.30 -14.94 22.91
C ASP A 37 -6.27 -13.44 22.59
N LEU A 38 -6.51 -13.05 21.32
CA LEU A 38 -6.56 -11.65 20.93
C LEU A 38 -7.73 -10.93 21.60
N GLU A 39 -7.47 -9.71 22.04
CA GLU A 39 -8.50 -8.81 22.54
C GLU A 39 -9.44 -8.35 21.40
N ALA A 40 -10.64 -7.90 21.75
CA ALA A 40 -11.62 -7.43 20.76
C ALA A 40 -11.06 -6.29 19.88
N TYR A 41 -10.28 -5.39 20.47
CA TYR A 41 -9.58 -4.32 19.75
C TYR A 41 -8.59 -4.86 18.72
N GLN A 42 -7.75 -5.82 19.09
CA GLN A 42 -6.75 -6.43 18.21
C GLN A 42 -7.42 -7.21 17.06
N ARG A 43 -8.54 -7.88 17.31
CA ARG A 43 -9.35 -8.50 16.24
C ARG A 43 -9.91 -7.44 15.27
N GLY A 44 -10.30 -6.27 15.78
CA GLY A 44 -10.70 -5.12 14.96
C GLY A 44 -9.57 -4.61 14.07
N LEU A 45 -8.36 -4.43 14.64
CA LEU A 45 -7.16 -4.06 13.87
C LEU A 45 -6.81 -5.10 12.80
N PHE A 46 -6.96 -6.39 13.13
CA PHE A 46 -6.77 -7.48 12.18
C PHE A 46 -7.73 -7.37 10.98
N LEU A 47 -9.03 -7.21 11.23
CA LEU A 47 -10.02 -7.07 10.15
C LEU A 47 -9.77 -5.81 9.31
N LEU A 48 -9.39 -4.70 9.96
CA LEU A 48 -9.01 -3.47 9.27
C LEU A 48 -7.78 -3.69 8.37
N ALA A 49 -6.75 -4.36 8.87
CA ALA A 49 -5.54 -4.67 8.10
C ALA A 49 -5.86 -5.55 6.89
N VAL A 50 -6.71 -6.56 7.04
CA VAL A 50 -7.17 -7.41 5.93
C VAL A 50 -7.94 -6.59 4.90
N ALA A 51 -8.89 -5.75 5.33
CA ALA A 51 -9.68 -4.91 4.43
C ALA A 51 -8.79 -3.93 3.64
N LEU A 52 -7.83 -3.29 4.31
CA LEU A 52 -6.87 -2.38 3.67
C LEU A 52 -5.94 -3.12 2.69
N ALA A 53 -5.48 -4.33 3.03
CA ALA A 53 -4.65 -5.14 2.12
C ALA A 53 -5.41 -5.53 0.84
N VAL A 54 -6.69 -5.94 0.98
CA VAL A 54 -7.56 -6.24 -0.16
C VAL A 54 -7.83 -5.00 -1.00
N ALA A 55 -8.15 -3.87 -0.37
CA ALA A 55 -8.36 -2.60 -1.07
C ALA A 55 -7.10 -2.13 -1.82
N THR A 56 -5.94 -2.22 -1.19
CA THR A 56 -4.64 -1.92 -1.80
C THR A 56 -4.44 -2.78 -3.04
N THR A 57 -4.63 -4.09 -2.92
CA THR A 57 -4.48 -5.04 -4.04
C THR A 57 -5.43 -4.71 -5.18
N ALA A 58 -6.70 -4.42 -4.89
CA ALA A 58 -7.70 -4.07 -5.90
C ALA A 58 -7.31 -2.79 -6.67
N VAL A 59 -6.82 -1.77 -5.96
CA VAL A 59 -6.38 -0.50 -6.57
C VAL A 59 -5.11 -0.70 -7.41
N LEU A 60 -4.15 -1.51 -6.95
CA LEU A 60 -2.92 -1.79 -7.70
C LEU A 60 -3.16 -2.63 -8.98
N VAL A 61 -4.20 -3.47 -9.00
CA VAL A 61 -4.58 -4.25 -10.19
C VAL A 61 -5.40 -3.43 -11.19
N ALA A 62 -6.08 -2.37 -10.74
CA ALA A 62 -6.97 -1.55 -11.57
C ALA A 62 -6.32 -0.97 -12.87
N PRO A 63 -5.05 -0.54 -12.92
CA PRO A 63 -4.41 -0.07 -14.15
C PRO A 63 -4.34 -1.13 -15.25
N VAL A 64 -4.16 -2.40 -14.88
CA VAL A 64 -4.13 -3.53 -15.82
C VAL A 64 -5.50 -3.71 -16.47
N SER A 65 -6.56 -3.61 -15.68
CA SER A 65 -7.94 -3.67 -16.16
C SER A 65 -8.29 -2.46 -17.02
N ALA A 66 -7.91 -1.24 -16.60
CA ALA A 66 -8.12 -0.01 -17.34
C ALA A 66 -7.40 -0.03 -18.69
N HIS A 67 -6.18 -0.57 -18.75
CA HIS A 67 -5.45 -0.73 -20.01
C HIS A 67 -6.18 -1.66 -20.97
N ARG A 68 -6.69 -2.81 -20.52
CA ARG A 68 -7.44 -3.75 -21.39
C ARG A 68 -8.68 -3.11 -22.03
N VAL A 69 -9.36 -2.21 -21.32
CA VAL A 69 -10.59 -1.55 -21.79
C VAL A 69 -10.27 -0.33 -22.67
N LEU A 70 -9.38 0.57 -22.23
CA LEU A 70 -9.11 1.84 -22.92
C LEU A 70 -8.25 1.67 -24.18
N PHE A 71 -7.42 0.62 -24.27
CA PHE A 71 -6.63 0.37 -25.48
C PHE A 71 -7.52 0.08 -26.70
N ARG A 72 -8.73 -0.46 -26.48
CA ARG A 72 -9.73 -0.65 -27.55
C ARG A 72 -10.33 0.66 -28.05
N HIS A 73 -10.22 1.76 -27.28
CA HIS A 73 -10.81 3.06 -27.58
C HIS A 73 -9.78 4.14 -27.98
N HIS A 74 -8.50 3.83 -28.13
CA HIS A 74 -7.43 4.76 -28.53
C HIS A 74 -7.20 5.97 -27.57
N LEU A 75 -7.78 5.94 -26.36
CA LEU A 75 -7.71 7.02 -25.36
C LEU A 75 -6.46 6.91 -24.45
N LYS A 76 -5.26 7.02 -25.05
CA LYS A 76 -3.98 6.78 -24.35
C LYS A 76 -3.65 7.80 -23.25
N GLU A 77 -4.00 9.08 -23.42
CA GLU A 77 -3.69 10.12 -22.43
C GLU A 77 -4.52 9.97 -21.13
N GLN A 78 -5.80 9.62 -21.25
CA GLN A 78 -6.67 9.40 -20.08
C GLN A 78 -6.20 8.21 -19.23
N LEU A 79 -5.66 7.17 -19.87
CA LEU A 79 -5.13 6.00 -19.18
C LEU A 79 -3.95 6.35 -18.26
N VAL A 80 -3.06 7.25 -18.70
CA VAL A 80 -1.90 7.69 -17.90
C VAL A 80 -2.36 8.48 -16.68
N VAL A 81 -3.31 9.41 -16.85
CA VAL A 81 -3.85 10.22 -15.73
C VAL A 81 -4.56 9.34 -14.69
N VAL A 82 -5.38 8.39 -15.14
CA VAL A 82 -6.08 7.45 -14.25
C VAL A 82 -5.10 6.54 -13.54
N SER A 83 -4.11 5.99 -14.26
CA SER A 83 -3.08 5.11 -13.67
C SER A 83 -2.28 5.85 -12.60
N HIS A 84 -1.88 7.11 -12.84
CA HIS A 84 -1.14 7.90 -11.86
C HIS A 84 -1.95 8.18 -10.58
N ARG A 85 -3.26 8.45 -10.71
CA ARG A 85 -4.15 8.61 -9.55
C ARG A 85 -4.30 7.30 -8.78
N LEU A 86 -4.51 6.18 -9.47
CA LEU A 86 -4.62 4.86 -8.87
C LEU A 86 -3.34 4.46 -8.13
N THR A 87 -2.17 4.68 -8.72
CA THR A 87 -0.88 4.41 -8.05
C THR A 87 -0.73 5.23 -6.77
N ARG A 88 -1.10 6.53 -6.77
CA ARG A 88 -1.07 7.35 -5.55
C ARG A 88 -2.01 6.82 -4.46
N VAL A 89 -3.25 6.49 -4.82
CA VAL A 89 -4.22 5.93 -3.86
C VAL A 89 -3.72 4.58 -3.33
N GLY A 90 -3.20 3.72 -4.21
CA GLY A 90 -2.63 2.43 -3.84
C GLY A 90 -1.45 2.55 -2.88
N LEU A 91 -0.56 3.52 -3.09
CA LEU A 91 0.54 3.80 -2.16
C LEU A 91 0.01 4.21 -0.78
N VAL A 92 -0.94 5.15 -0.71
CA VAL A 92 -1.53 5.57 0.58
C VAL A 92 -2.17 4.39 1.30
N LEU A 93 -2.98 3.59 0.60
CA LEU A 93 -3.60 2.39 1.18
C LEU A 93 -2.54 1.38 1.66
N LEU A 94 -1.45 1.21 0.92
CA LEU A 94 -0.34 0.36 1.33
C LEU A 94 0.30 0.84 2.64
N GLY A 95 0.57 2.14 2.77
CA GLY A 95 1.13 2.70 4.02
C GLY A 95 0.18 2.55 5.21
N LEU A 96 -1.12 2.78 5.01
CA LEU A 96 -2.13 2.53 6.03
C LEU A 96 -2.21 1.05 6.43
N THR A 97 -2.10 0.15 5.45
CA THR A 97 -2.04 -1.30 5.71
C THR A 97 -0.83 -1.64 6.57
N MET A 98 0.36 -1.14 6.22
CA MET A 98 1.59 -1.37 7.00
C MET A 98 1.49 -0.82 8.42
N ALA A 99 0.99 0.41 8.58
CA ALA A 99 0.81 1.02 9.89
C ALA A 99 -0.17 0.22 10.77
N THR A 100 -1.27 -0.26 10.18
CA THR A 100 -2.27 -1.08 10.90
C THR A 100 -1.69 -2.44 11.29
N VAL A 101 -0.92 -3.09 10.42
CA VAL A 101 -0.26 -4.36 10.72
C VAL A 101 0.79 -4.19 11.82
N LEU A 102 1.60 -3.13 11.77
CA LEU A 102 2.57 -2.83 12.81
C LEU A 102 1.88 -2.55 14.15
N CYS A 103 0.78 -1.80 14.14
CA CYS A 103 -0.04 -1.58 15.32
C CYS A 103 -0.49 -2.90 15.95
N LEU A 104 -1.08 -3.78 15.13
CA LEU A 104 -1.53 -5.10 15.56
C LEU A 104 -0.37 -5.93 16.14
N ILE A 105 0.71 -6.11 15.38
CA ILE A 105 1.82 -6.97 15.80
C ILE A 105 2.45 -6.46 17.10
N VAL A 106 2.71 -5.16 17.20
CA VAL A 106 3.34 -4.59 18.39
C VAL A 106 2.39 -4.62 19.60
N SER A 107 1.09 -4.39 19.39
CA SER A 107 0.09 -4.54 20.47
C SER A 107 0.02 -5.95 21.04
N VAL A 108 0.22 -6.97 20.20
CA VAL A 108 0.23 -8.38 20.61
C VAL A 108 1.53 -8.78 21.30
N VAL A 109 2.65 -8.16 20.92
CA VAL A 109 3.99 -8.51 21.42
C VAL A 109 4.34 -7.77 22.71
N LEU A 110 3.94 -6.50 22.83
CA LEU A 110 4.27 -5.62 23.96
C LEU A 110 2.99 -5.22 24.71
N ASP A 111 2.31 -4.19 24.20
CA ASP A 111 1.10 -3.60 24.75
C ASP A 111 0.46 -2.64 23.73
N ASP A 112 -0.80 -2.26 23.95
CA ASP A 112 -1.54 -1.40 23.04
C ASP A 112 -0.90 -0.01 22.84
N THR A 113 -0.25 0.55 23.86
CA THR A 113 0.40 1.87 23.76
C THR A 113 1.59 1.79 22.82
N ALA A 114 2.43 0.76 22.98
CA ALA A 114 3.53 0.48 22.06
C ALA A 114 3.01 0.26 20.62
N GLY A 115 1.86 -0.42 20.48
CA GLY A 115 1.17 -0.60 19.20
C GLY A 115 0.82 0.73 18.52
N VAL A 116 0.22 1.65 19.24
CA VAL A 116 -0.12 2.99 18.70
C VAL A 116 1.15 3.77 18.35
N VAL A 117 2.18 3.74 19.19
CA VAL A 117 3.46 4.40 18.90
C VAL A 117 4.08 3.87 17.61
N ALA A 118 4.11 2.54 17.43
CA ALA A 118 4.61 1.92 16.21
C ALA A 118 3.81 2.35 14.96
N ALA A 119 2.48 2.44 15.07
CA ALA A 119 1.62 2.91 13.99
C ALA A 119 1.93 4.37 13.62
N VAL A 120 2.08 5.26 14.62
CA VAL A 120 2.42 6.68 14.40
C VAL A 120 3.80 6.81 13.75
N VAL A 121 4.80 6.08 14.25
CA VAL A 121 6.15 6.06 13.66
C VAL A 121 6.08 5.58 12.21
N ALA A 122 5.32 4.52 11.92
CA ALA A 122 5.14 4.04 10.56
C ALA A 122 4.54 5.11 9.66
N VAL A 123 3.46 5.78 10.08
CA VAL A 123 2.83 6.87 9.32
C VAL A 123 3.80 8.02 9.08
N VAL A 124 4.60 8.41 10.07
CA VAL A 124 5.62 9.45 9.93
C VAL A 124 6.72 9.03 8.96
N VAL A 125 7.18 7.78 9.01
CA VAL A 125 8.20 7.27 8.09
C VAL A 125 7.66 7.20 6.66
N PHE A 126 6.48 6.61 6.45
CA PHE A 126 5.87 6.51 5.12
C PHE A 126 5.53 7.89 4.55
N GLY A 127 4.89 8.76 5.34
CA GLY A 127 4.58 10.12 4.94
C GLY A 127 5.84 10.97 4.69
N GLY A 128 6.85 10.79 5.54
CA GLY A 128 8.15 11.45 5.42
C GLY A 128 8.89 11.04 4.17
N VAL A 129 9.00 9.75 3.86
CA VAL A 129 9.63 9.25 2.63
C VAL A 129 8.85 9.71 1.40
N TRP A 130 7.52 9.60 1.39
CA TRP A 130 6.70 10.05 0.28
C TRP A 130 6.69 11.56 0.08
N GLY A 131 6.98 12.37 1.10
CA GLY A 131 7.15 13.81 0.98
C GLY A 131 8.59 14.22 0.62
N ALA A 132 9.57 13.58 1.24
CA ALA A 132 10.98 13.89 1.08
C ALA A 132 11.50 13.51 -0.32
N VAL A 133 11.10 12.36 -0.86
CA VAL A 133 11.50 11.94 -2.21
C VAL A 133 11.07 12.94 -3.29
N PRO A 134 9.78 13.32 -3.44
CA PRO A 134 9.39 14.29 -4.44
C PRO A 134 9.97 15.67 -4.18
N TYR A 135 10.15 16.08 -2.92
CA TYR A 135 10.81 17.34 -2.60
C TYR A 135 12.28 17.35 -3.04
N ALA A 136 13.02 16.28 -2.76
CA ALA A 136 14.42 16.13 -3.16
C ALA A 136 14.58 16.10 -4.69
N VAL A 137 13.70 15.38 -5.39
CA VAL A 137 13.69 15.31 -6.86
C VAL A 137 13.38 16.68 -7.47
N ARG A 138 12.38 17.42 -6.94
CA ARG A 138 12.07 18.78 -7.40
C ARG A 138 13.26 19.72 -7.21
N ARG A 139 13.89 19.69 -6.03
CA ARG A 139 15.05 20.54 -5.72
C ARG A 139 16.28 20.21 -6.58
N ALA A 140 16.47 18.94 -6.96
CA ALA A 140 17.53 18.55 -7.87
C ALA A 140 17.28 19.04 -9.31
N ALA A 141 16.02 18.98 -9.77
CA ALA A 141 15.63 19.50 -11.09
C ALA A 141 15.79 21.03 -11.17
N GLU A 142 15.46 21.77 -10.12
CA GLU A 142 15.63 23.23 -10.03
C GLU A 142 17.09 23.68 -9.96
N ARG A 143 18.03 22.80 -9.60
CA ARG A 143 19.47 23.10 -9.55
C ARG A 143 20.21 22.79 -10.85
N GLY A 144 19.60 22.04 -11.76
CA GLY A 144 20.16 21.65 -13.05
C GLY A 144 19.62 22.44 -14.24
N ALA A 145 18.72 23.39 -14.00
CA ALA A 145 18.17 24.33 -14.99
C ALA A 145 18.82 25.71 -14.81
#